data_AF-A0A158L3S8-F1
#
_entry.id   AF-A0A158L3S8-F1
#
_cell.length_a   1.000
_cell.length_b   1.000
_cell.length_c   1.000
_cell.angle_alpha   90.00
_cell.angle_beta   90.00
_cell.angle_gamma   90.00
#
_symmetry.space_group_name_H-M   'P 1'
#
loop_
_entity.id
_entity.type
_entity.pdbx_description
1 polymer ?
#
loop_
_entity_poly.entity_id
_entity_poly.type
_entity_poly.pdbx_seq_one_letter_code
_entity_poly.pdbx_strand_id
1 'polypeptide(L)' 'MEQDQDEPVILHIYPVPGGLWGGRLTTGEEVIGELGAFQSTKEVEQAAADTGLYPDRTFIEE' A
#
# COMPACT_ATOMS: atom_id res chain seq x y z
N MET A 1 -14.39 23.03 -13.75
CA MET A 1 -13.18 22.19 -13.60
C MET A 1 -13.33 21.55 -12.24
N GLU A 2 -14.18 20.52 -12.18
CA GLU A 2 -14.17 19.62 -11.04
C GLU A 2 -12.77 19.02 -11.07
N GLN A 3 -11.97 19.34 -10.07
CA GLN A 3 -10.71 18.64 -9.86
C GLN A 3 -11.16 17.20 -9.66
N ASP A 4 -10.89 16.32 -10.62
CA ASP A 4 -10.79 14.89 -10.36
C ASP A 4 -9.86 14.79 -9.15
N GLN A 5 -10.44 14.70 -7.96
CA GLN A 5 -9.72 14.42 -6.75
C GLN A 5 -9.36 12.95 -6.92
N ASP A 6 -8.28 12.66 -7.64
CA ASP A 6 -7.61 11.38 -7.56
C ASP A 6 -7.48 11.09 -6.06
N GLU A 7 -8.31 10.17 -5.58
CA GLU A 7 -8.31 9.80 -4.18
C GLU A 7 -6.88 9.35 -3.86
N PRO A 8 -6.28 9.88 -2.77
CA PRO A 8 -4.88 9.61 -2.51
C PRO A 8 -4.72 8.10 -2.33
N VAL A 9 -3.79 7.51 -3.08
CA VAL A 9 -3.46 6.09 -2.91
C VAL A 9 -2.75 5.94 -1.57
N ILE A 10 -3.33 5.12 -0.70
CA ILE A 10 -2.81 4.83 0.63
C ILE A 10 -2.26 3.40 0.63
N LEU A 11 -0.99 3.25 1.01
CA LEU A 11 -0.38 1.96 1.26
C LEU A 11 -0.46 1.63 2.75
N HIS A 12 -1.25 0.63 3.10
CA HIS A 12 -1.34 0.05 4.43
C HIS A 12 -0.40 -1.15 4.53
N ILE A 13 0.65 -1.02 5.31
CA ILE A 13 1.62 -2.07 5.61
C ILE A 13 1.29 -2.63 6.99
N TYR A 14 1.05 -3.93 7.08
CA TYR A 14 0.67 -4.59 8.33
C TYR A 14 1.50 -5.85 8.55
N PRO A 15 1.83 -6.17 9.82
CA PRO A 15 2.53 -7.41 10.12
C PRO A 15 1.59 -8.60 9.89
N VAL A 16 2.10 -9.65 9.25
CA VAL A 16 1.38 -10.90 9.02
C VAL A 16 2.08 -12.07 9.71
N PRO A 17 1.36 -13.18 9.98
CA PRO A 17 1.93 -14.33 10.67
C PRO A 17 3.19 -14.84 9.98
N GLY A 18 4.24 -15.12 10.76
CA GLY A 18 5.53 -15.57 10.24
C GLY A 18 6.62 -14.49 10.21
N GLY A 19 6.37 -13.31 10.80
CA GLY A 19 7.33 -12.21 10.82
C GLY A 19 7.48 -11.52 9.46
N LEU A 20 6.45 -11.65 8.63
CA LEU A 20 6.37 -11.03 7.32
C LEU A 20 5.49 -9.77 7.42
N TRP A 21 5.49 -9.00 6.34
CA TRP A 21 4.75 -7.76 6.18
C TRP A 21 3.86 -7.87 4.96
N GLY A 22 2.56 -7.72 5.16
CA GLY A 22 1.58 -7.56 4.09
C GLY A 22 1.49 -6.09 3.69
N GLY A 23 1.06 -5.84 2.46
CA GLY A 23 0.72 -4.49 2.01
C GLY A 23 -0.65 -4.47 1.37
N ARG A 24 -1.40 -3.41 1.55
CA ARG A 24 -2.68 -3.20 0.90
C ARG A 24 -2.76 -1.79 0.38
N LEU A 25 -3.10 -1.64 -0.88
CA LEU A 25 -3.28 -0.36 -1.55
C LEU A 25 -4.77 -0.07 -1.60
N THR A 26 -5.13 1.07 -1.03
CA THR A 26 -6.50 1.59 -1.04
C THR A 26 -6.52 2.98 -1.67
N THR A 27 -7.63 3.31 -2.33
CA THR A 27 -7.94 4.64 -2.81
C THR A 27 -9.26 5.05 -2.17
N GLY A 28 -9.21 6.00 -1.24
CA GLY A 28 -10.37 6.31 -0.39
C GLY A 28 -10.86 5.08 0.39
N GLU A 29 -12.05 4.58 0.05
CA GLU A 29 -12.65 3.37 0.63
C GLU A 29 -12.50 2.12 -0.26
N GLU A 30 -11.99 2.26 -1.48
CA GLU A 30 -11.82 1.17 -2.44
C GLU A 30 -10.42 0.55 -2.35
N VAL A 31 -10.35 -0.77 -2.56
CA VAL A 31 -9.09 -1.51 -2.52
C VAL A 31 -8.65 -1.74 -3.95
N ILE A 32 -7.59 -1.03 -4.35
CA ILE A 32 -7.07 -1.09 -5.72
C ILE A 32 -6.03 -2.20 -5.90
N GLY A 33 -5.44 -2.69 -4.80
CA GLY A 33 -4.46 -3.75 -4.84
C GLY A 33 -4.13 -4.32 -3.48
N GLU A 34 -3.69 -5.57 -3.47
CA GLU A 34 -3.10 -6.21 -2.30
C GLU A 34 -1.71 -6.70 -2.69
N LEU A 35 -0.74 -6.39 -1.84
CA LEU A 35 0.64 -6.81 -1.94
C LEU A 35 0.79 -8.05 -1.07
N GLY A 36 1.57 -9.02 -1.55
CA GLY A 36 1.81 -10.27 -0.83
C GLY A 36 2.54 -10.09 0.52
N ALA A 37 3.00 -11.20 1.08
CA ALA A 37 3.78 -11.18 2.31
C ALA A 37 5.28 -11.04 2.00
N PHE A 38 5.91 -9.98 2.49
CA PHE A 38 7.32 -9.65 2.29
C PHE A 38 8.12 -9.74 3.59
N GLN A 39 9.45 -9.80 3.54
CA GLN A 39 10.27 -9.92 4.76
C GLN A 39 10.43 -8.57 5.48
N SER A 40 10.12 -7.44 4.83
CA SER A 40 10.27 -6.10 5.39
C SER A 40 9.28 -5.10 4.81
N THR A 41 8.93 -4.07 5.58
CA THR A 41 8.08 -2.95 5.13
C THR A 41 8.62 -2.29 3.85
N LYS A 42 9.94 -2.18 3.72
CA LYS A 42 10.60 -1.62 2.53
C LYS A 42 10.38 -2.43 1.25
N GLU A 43 10.28 -3.76 1.36
CA GLU A 43 9.96 -4.61 0.20
C GLU A 43 8.50 -4.44 -0.21
N VAL A 44 7.60 -4.21 0.75
CA VAL A 44 6.20 -3.87 0.47
C VAL A 44 6.12 -2.54 -0.31
N GLU A 45 6.85 -1.51 0.12
CA GLU A 45 6.92 -0.22 -0.61
C GLU A 45 7.51 -0.38 -2.01
N GLN A 46 8.57 -1.18 -2.16
CA GLN A 46 9.14 -1.50 -3.46
C GLN A 46 8.15 -2.22 -4.37
N ALA A 47 7.40 -3.19 -3.83
CA ALA A 47 6.37 -3.91 -4.58
C ALA A 47 5.25 -2.96 -5.02
N ALA A 48 4.81 -2.03 -4.16
CA ALA A 48 3.85 -1.00 -4.54
C ALA A 48 4.38 -0.17 -5.73
N ALA A 49 5.61 0.32 -5.63
CA ALA A 49 6.25 1.09 -6.69
C ALA A 49 6.42 0.29 -8.00
N ASP A 50 6.72 -1.01 -7.92
CA ASP A 50 6.85 -1.91 -9.07
C ASP A 50 5.51 -2.13 -9.80
N THR A 51 4.38 -2.11 -9.06
CA THR A 51 3.05 -2.12 -9.67
C THR A 51 2.69 -0.81 -10.39
N GLY A 52 3.53 0.22 -10.28
CA GLY A 52 3.29 1.55 -10.84
C GLY A 52 2.35 2.41 -9.99
N LEU A 53 1.91 1.91 -8.84
CA LEU A 53 1.15 2.64 -7.86
C LEU A 53 2.13 3.29 -6.86
N TYR A 54 2.34 4.59 -7.02
CA TYR A 54 3.06 5.38 -6.05
C TYR A 54 2.08 5.81 -4.96
N PRO A 55 2.10 5.21 -3.77
CA PRO A 55 1.22 5.64 -2.69
C PRO A 55 1.59 7.06 -2.28
N ASP A 56 0.58 7.91 -2.16
CA ASP A 56 0.73 9.28 -1.66
C ASP A 56 0.99 9.27 -0.15
N ARG A 57 0.45 8.26 0.54
CA ARG A 57 0.65 8.03 1.97
C ARG A 57 0.91 6.56 2.26
N THR A 58 1.88 6.29 3.13
CA THR A 58 2.17 4.96 3.65
C THR A 58 1.86 4.93 5.14
N PHE A 59 1.01 3.99 5.56
CA PHE A 59 0.74 3.67 6.96
C PHE A 59 1.40 2.33 7.27
N ILE A 60 2.16 2.28 8.35
CA ILE A 60 2.79 1.04 8.83
C ILE A 60 2.18 0.76 10.20
N GLU A 61 1.50 -0.38 10.34
CA GLU A 61 1.07 -0.87 11.65
C GLU A 61 2.29 -1.41 12.40
N GLU A 62 2.55 -0.86 13.60
CA GLU A 62 3.67 -1.27 14.49
C GLU A 62 3.28 -2.43 15.41
#